data_AF-A0A916U7K9-F1
#
_entry.id   AF-A0A916U7K9-F1
#
_cell.length_a   1.000
_cell.length_b   1.000
_cell.length_c   1.000
_cell.angle_alpha   90.00
_cell.angle_beta   90.00
_cell.angle_gamma   90.00
#
_symmetry.space_group_name_H-M   'P 1'
#
loop_
_entity.id
_entity.type
_entity.pdbx_description
1 polymer ?
#
loop_
_entity_poly.entity_id
_entity_poly.type
_entity_poly.pdbx_seq_one_letter_code
_entity_poly.pdbx_strand_id
1 'polypeptide(L)'
;MLAYHADEDGLPITGGKYPGAFVNRFFRLFLKAPSGRREITHAEAASLNLQPGDPVLQIVPTTATFELVNPLDKVVTTGLKYPAAVPRLKNPAKLYASIFVPPSTFAYVAEARKKRVAPEVKVLLFFGTGSELDRHGLRFFTERSPRCVFINVPGVEAGYDWTEGHTWAVGISTKIIADQIDGALGKGVAFIVDRMIAYSTGYQGWSDTIRNGLVDLSRLRGAFMFDCLYPEARVKEAIARLRQVTSDRARIALYAASYAGINKGTATPEKLGVKHTEWIKLVYQPSFQALTHLRVLAAGLHDHTIEWSEINPEDVPSLQSAIATLPARGTVISTPEAFQALHGIGPPKGAVTAEAWFNGNQKLATFFRGKLWKKSGKYPALVQLIWKHQVVGWDGYYSVNPAPDNLAEGSHDFMALEYTWECMNRT
;
A
#
# COMPACT_ATOMS: atom_id res chain seq x y z
N MET A 1 -13.67 24.04 -12.60
CA MET A 1 -14.06 22.65 -12.30
C MET A 1 -12.87 21.80 -12.72
N LEU A 2 -11.96 21.53 -11.79
CA LEU A 2 -10.70 20.82 -12.01
C LEU A 2 -10.76 19.56 -11.15
N ALA A 3 -10.71 18.39 -11.80
CA ALA A 3 -10.53 17.12 -11.09
C ALA A 3 -9.15 17.16 -10.45
N TYR A 4 -9.11 17.03 -9.12
CA TYR A 4 -7.89 17.13 -8.34
C TYR A 4 -7.50 15.71 -7.93
N HIS A 5 -6.46 15.19 -8.59
CA HIS A 5 -5.80 13.97 -8.18
C HIS A 5 -4.76 14.37 -7.13
N ALA A 6 -4.73 13.70 -5.98
CA ALA A 6 -3.48 13.66 -5.22
C ALA A 6 -2.43 13.14 -6.20
N ASP A 7 -1.34 13.87 -6.40
CA ASP A 7 -0.31 13.37 -7.28
C ASP A 7 0.15 12.00 -6.77
N GLU A 8 0.37 11.09 -7.70
CA GLU A 8 0.85 9.73 -7.44
C GLU A 8 2.26 9.74 -6.80
N ASP A 9 2.84 10.92 -6.61
CA ASP A 9 4.20 11.19 -6.16
C ASP A 9 4.29 11.71 -4.72
N GLY A 10 3.16 11.98 -4.05
CA GLY A 10 3.16 12.59 -2.72
C GLY A 10 3.89 13.94 -2.67
N LEU A 11 3.94 14.68 -3.78
CA LEU A 11 4.51 16.02 -3.80
C LEU A 11 3.49 17.02 -3.24
N PRO A 12 3.95 18.04 -2.49
CA PRO A 12 3.08 19.10 -2.05
C PRO A 12 2.60 19.90 -3.26
N ILE A 13 1.32 19.83 -3.60
CA ILE A 13 0.71 20.74 -4.56
C ILE A 13 0.61 22.11 -3.88
N THR A 14 1.60 22.96 -4.12
CA THR A 14 1.73 24.31 -3.55
C THR A 14 0.74 25.34 -4.12
N GLY A 15 -0.16 24.95 -5.02
CA GLY A 15 -1.07 25.85 -5.75
C GLY A 15 -2.55 25.81 -5.36
N GLY A 16 -2.96 25.01 -4.36
CA GLY A 16 -4.36 24.83 -3.98
C GLY A 16 -4.85 25.75 -2.86
N LYS A 17 -6.16 26.05 -2.85
CA LYS A 17 -6.88 26.88 -1.85
C LYS A 17 -6.90 26.29 -0.42
N TYR A 18 -6.17 25.21 -0.16
CA TYR A 18 -6.07 24.49 1.11
C TYR A 18 -4.58 24.29 1.49
N PRO A 19 -3.90 25.34 1.97
CA PRO A 19 -2.46 25.32 2.27
C PRO A 19 -2.03 24.48 3.49
N GLY A 20 -2.81 23.49 3.94
CA GLY A 20 -2.54 22.71 5.16
C GLY A 20 -2.62 21.18 5.04
N ALA A 21 -3.07 20.63 3.91
CA ALA A 21 -3.39 19.19 3.81
C ALA A 21 -2.18 18.26 3.57
N PHE A 22 -0.98 18.82 3.35
CA PHE A 22 0.14 18.07 2.75
C PHE A 22 1.25 17.71 3.72
N VAL A 23 1.07 18.00 5.01
CA VAL A 23 2.00 17.57 6.06
C VAL A 23 1.36 16.38 6.73
N ASN A 24 1.23 15.28 5.99
CA ASN A 24 0.82 14.01 6.59
C ASN A 24 2.01 13.40 7.33
N ARG A 25 1.76 12.40 8.18
CA ARG A 25 2.78 11.69 8.97
C ARG A 25 3.97 11.13 8.18
N PHE A 26 3.90 11.11 6.84
CA PHE A 26 4.97 10.62 5.99
C PHE A 26 6.03 11.67 5.62
N PHE A 27 5.90 12.89 6.13
CA PHE A 27 6.99 13.84 6.14
C PHE A 27 7.63 13.90 7.52
N ARG A 28 8.96 13.95 7.55
CA ARG A 28 9.72 14.27 8.75
C ARG A 28 9.85 15.78 8.84
N LEU A 29 9.49 16.31 9.99
CA LEU A 29 9.52 17.74 10.26
C LEU A 29 10.73 18.06 11.11
N PHE A 30 11.53 19.02 10.67
CA PHE A 30 12.67 19.48 11.43
C PHE A 30 12.59 20.98 11.64
N LEU A 31 12.72 21.42 12.89
CA LEU A 31 13.04 22.81 13.18
C LEU A 31 14.51 23.07 12.87
N LYS A 32 14.75 24.08 12.05
CA LYS A 32 16.09 24.63 11.85
C LYS A 32 16.43 25.51 13.06
N ALA A 33 17.47 25.14 13.79
CA ALA A 33 18.02 25.92 14.90
C ALA A 33 19.51 26.22 14.65
N PRO A 34 20.08 27.25 15.30
CA PRO A 34 21.52 27.55 15.18
C PRO A 34 22.42 26.37 15.58
N SER A 35 21.96 25.52 16.51
CA SER A 35 22.67 24.34 17.00
C SER A 35 22.46 23.08 16.13
N GLY A 36 21.76 23.19 15.00
CA GLY A 36 21.44 22.07 14.13
C GLY A 36 19.93 21.91 13.90
N ARG A 37 19.53 20.72 13.44
CA ARG A 37 18.13 20.42 13.14
C ARG A 37 17.54 19.56 14.24
N ARG A 38 16.36 19.91 14.75
CA ARG A 38 15.61 19.10 15.72
C ARG A 38 14.36 18.56 15.06
N GLU A 39 14.19 17.24 15.05
CA GLU A 39 12.96 16.62 14.57
C GLU A 39 11.79 16.95 15.51
N ILE A 40 10.64 17.31 14.94
CA ILE A 40 9.39 17.64 15.65
C ILE A 40 8.25 16.78 15.13
N THR A 41 7.19 16.64 15.94
CA THR A 41 5.98 15.93 15.51
C THR A 41 5.06 16.84 14.70
N HIS A 42 4.09 16.26 13.98
CA HIS A 42 3.03 17.01 13.29
C HIS A 42 2.17 17.82 14.27
N ALA A 43 1.80 17.22 15.40
CA ALA A 43 1.09 17.92 16.47
C ALA A 43 1.90 19.10 17.05
N GLU A 44 3.22 18.91 17.22
CA GLU A 44 4.11 19.99 17.65
C GLU A 44 4.17 21.11 16.60
N ALA A 45 4.32 20.77 15.32
CA ALA A 45 4.30 21.76 14.23
C ALA A 45 2.98 22.54 14.19
N ALA A 46 1.84 21.86 14.33
CA ALA A 46 0.52 22.49 14.42
C ALA A 46 0.39 23.40 15.64
N SER A 47 0.88 22.98 16.81
CA SER A 47 0.87 23.79 18.03
C SER A 47 1.74 25.06 17.92
N LEU A 48 2.77 25.01 17.08
CA LEU A 48 3.66 26.12 16.77
C LEU A 48 3.14 26.97 15.58
N ASN A 49 1.97 26.63 15.02
CA ASN A 49 1.39 27.25 13.83
C ASN A 49 2.34 27.28 12.63
N LEU A 50 3.17 26.24 12.48
CA LEU A 50 4.12 26.14 11.38
C LEU A 50 3.44 25.58 10.13
N GLN A 51 3.68 26.22 8.99
CA GLN A 51 3.12 25.88 7.70
C GLN A 51 4.21 25.38 6.73
N PRO A 52 3.86 24.53 5.74
CA PRO A 52 4.74 24.24 4.61
C PRO A 52 5.30 25.51 3.98
N GLY A 53 6.63 25.57 3.87
CA GLY A 53 7.34 26.73 3.32
C GLY A 53 7.87 27.70 4.39
N ASP A 54 7.49 27.52 5.66
CA ASP A 54 8.08 28.33 6.73
C ASP A 54 9.60 28.17 6.77
N PRO A 55 10.37 29.26 6.88
CA PRO A 55 11.83 29.21 6.77
C PRO A 55 12.48 28.39 7.88
N VAL A 56 11.82 28.34 9.06
CA VAL A 56 12.25 27.59 10.25
C VAL A 56 11.88 26.11 10.18
N LEU A 57 10.95 25.72 9.31
CA LEU A 57 10.51 24.34 9.14
C LEU A 57 11.23 23.73 7.92
N GLN A 58 11.93 22.64 8.13
CA GLN A 58 12.37 21.78 7.04
C GLN A 58 11.48 20.55 6.99
N ILE A 59 10.84 20.36 5.85
CA ILE A 59 10.07 19.16 5.53
C ILE A 59 10.99 18.24 4.74
N VAL A 60 11.24 17.03 5.25
CA VAL A 60 12.01 16.00 4.57
C VAL A 60 11.08 14.86 4.21
N PRO A 61 10.88 14.54 2.93
CA PRO A 61 10.06 13.41 2.55
C PRO A 61 10.74 12.11 3.02
N THR A 62 9.96 11.20 3.61
CA THR A 62 10.45 9.85 3.95
C THR A 62 10.46 8.90 2.76
N THR A 63 9.87 9.36 1.66
CA THR A 63 9.80 8.68 0.37
C THR A 63 10.66 9.42 -0.63
N ALA A 64 11.50 8.70 -1.35
CA ALA A 64 12.21 9.23 -2.50
C ALA A 64 11.68 8.56 -3.77
N THR A 65 11.53 9.35 -4.83
CA THR A 65 11.03 8.89 -6.12
C THR A 65 12.19 8.86 -7.12
N PHE A 66 12.29 7.77 -7.87
CA PHE A 66 13.36 7.54 -8.83
C PHE A 66 12.77 7.24 -10.20
N GLU A 67 13.29 7.90 -11.23
CA GLU A 67 12.95 7.58 -12.62
C GLU A 67 13.33 6.11 -12.89
N LEU A 68 12.35 5.37 -13.41
CA LEU A 68 12.44 3.93 -13.63
C LEU A 68 12.52 3.67 -15.14
N VAL A 69 13.68 3.21 -15.59
CA VAL A 69 13.80 2.60 -16.91
C VAL A 69 13.33 1.15 -16.79
N ASN A 70 12.21 0.80 -17.44
CA ASN A 70 11.61 -0.53 -17.29
C ASN A 70 12.57 -1.64 -17.78
N PRO A 71 13.10 -2.49 -16.89
CA PRO A 71 14.03 -3.54 -17.29
C PRO A 71 13.35 -4.67 -18.08
N LEU A 72 12.02 -4.69 -18.14
CA LEU A 72 11.26 -5.62 -18.99
C LEU A 72 11.09 -5.13 -20.43
N ASP A 73 11.49 -3.90 -20.76
CA ASP A 73 11.53 -3.44 -22.14
C ASP A 73 12.70 -4.10 -22.89
N LYS A 74 12.40 -4.79 -24.00
CA LYS A 74 13.39 -5.45 -24.85
C LYS A 74 14.38 -4.47 -25.52
N VAL A 75 14.03 -3.19 -25.59
CA VAL A 75 14.93 -2.13 -26.09
C VAL A 75 15.97 -1.77 -25.03
N VAL A 76 15.62 -1.89 -23.75
CA VAL A 76 16.49 -1.60 -22.60
C VAL A 76 17.35 -2.81 -22.24
N THR A 77 16.73 -4.00 -22.18
CA THR A 77 17.38 -5.23 -21.72
C THR A 77 17.33 -6.29 -22.83
N THR A 78 18.50 -6.72 -23.28
CA THR A 78 18.62 -7.81 -24.25
C THR A 78 18.52 -9.18 -23.58
N GLY A 79 18.10 -10.20 -24.33
CA GLY A 79 18.05 -11.58 -23.83
C GLY A 79 16.90 -11.91 -22.87
N LEU A 80 15.92 -11.00 -22.69
CA LEU A 80 14.70 -11.30 -21.94
C LEU A 80 13.93 -12.47 -22.57
N LYS A 81 13.56 -13.45 -21.76
CA LYS A 81 12.71 -14.57 -22.18
C LYS A 81 11.24 -14.12 -22.31
N TYR A 82 10.83 -13.20 -21.45
CA TYR A 82 9.47 -12.67 -21.40
C TYR A 82 9.50 -11.14 -21.38
N PRO A 83 9.80 -10.48 -22.51
CA PRO A 83 9.78 -9.04 -22.58
C PRO A 83 8.35 -8.50 -22.43
N ALA A 84 8.21 -7.34 -21.78
CA ALA A 84 6.96 -6.62 -21.74
C ALA A 84 6.62 -6.06 -23.13
N ALA A 85 5.35 -6.14 -23.52
CA ALA A 85 4.83 -5.43 -24.68
C ALA A 85 4.60 -3.95 -24.31
N VAL A 86 5.69 -3.21 -24.10
CA VAL A 86 5.63 -1.79 -23.77
C VAL A 86 5.11 -1.02 -25.00
N PRO A 87 3.97 -0.32 -24.90
CA PRO A 87 3.49 0.52 -26.00
C PRO A 87 4.53 1.59 -26.34
N ARG A 88 4.69 1.90 -27.63
CA ARG A 88 5.45 3.10 -28.03
C ARG A 88 4.61 4.32 -27.72
N LEU A 89 4.71 4.83 -26.50
CA LEU A 89 4.01 6.04 -26.09
C LEU A 89 4.57 7.24 -26.85
N LYS A 90 3.69 8.11 -27.38
CA LYS A 90 4.07 9.38 -28.06
C LYS A 90 4.84 10.32 -27.11
N ASN A 91 4.62 10.17 -25.82
CA ASN A 91 5.42 10.73 -24.74
C ASN A 91 5.70 9.55 -23.80
N PRO A 92 6.93 9.00 -23.72
CA PRO A 92 7.20 7.91 -22.79
C PRO A 92 6.89 8.46 -21.39
N ALA A 93 5.77 8.03 -20.81
CA ALA A 93 5.46 8.36 -19.44
C ALA A 93 6.68 7.95 -18.63
N LYS A 94 7.33 8.93 -17.99
CA LYS A 94 8.40 8.63 -17.05
C LYS A 94 7.77 7.74 -15.99
N LEU A 95 8.19 6.49 -15.96
CA LEU A 95 7.81 5.62 -14.88
C LEU A 95 8.63 6.03 -13.67
N TYR A 96 8.01 5.95 -12.50
CA TYR A 96 8.70 6.24 -11.27
C TYR A 96 8.51 5.08 -10.30
N ALA A 97 9.59 4.67 -9.66
CA ALA A 97 9.53 3.79 -8.52
C ALA A 97 9.88 4.59 -7.25
N SER A 98 9.18 4.30 -6.18
CA SER A 98 9.26 5.07 -4.95
C SER A 98 9.78 4.20 -3.82
N ILE A 99 10.73 4.72 -3.05
CA ILE A 99 11.30 4.04 -1.88
C ILE A 99 10.96 4.81 -0.62
N PHE A 100 10.25 4.15 0.30
CA PHE A 100 10.03 4.62 1.65
C PHE A 100 11.05 4.00 2.60
N VAL A 101 11.72 4.85 3.38
CA VAL A 101 12.71 4.45 4.38
C VAL A 101 12.23 4.88 5.78
N PRO A 102 11.83 3.93 6.63
CA PRO A 102 11.48 4.19 8.02
C PRO A 102 12.60 4.90 8.80
N PRO A 103 12.26 5.79 9.77
CA PRO A 103 13.24 6.39 10.67
C PRO A 103 14.10 5.35 11.42
N SER A 104 13.49 4.21 11.81
CA SER A 104 14.19 3.09 12.46
C SER A 104 15.27 2.46 11.58
N THR A 105 15.06 2.41 10.25
CA THR A 105 16.04 1.93 9.28
C THR A 105 17.17 2.93 9.07
N PHE A 106 16.88 4.24 9.00
CA PHE A 106 17.91 5.28 8.99
C PHE A 106 18.83 5.20 10.22
N ALA A 107 18.23 5.10 11.42
CA ALA A 107 18.98 5.00 12.67
C ALA A 107 19.87 3.75 12.69
N TYR A 108 19.36 2.61 12.23
CA TYR A 108 20.13 1.38 12.11
C TYR A 108 21.35 1.53 11.18
N VAL A 109 21.17 2.10 9.98
CA VAL A 109 22.26 2.30 9.02
C VAL A 109 23.32 3.25 9.58
N ALA A 110 22.90 4.35 10.21
CA ALA A 110 23.81 5.30 10.85
C ALA A 110 24.64 4.63 11.96
N GLU A 111 24.01 3.80 12.80
CA GLU A 111 24.67 3.09 13.87
C GLU A 111 25.66 2.01 13.37
N ALA A 112 25.28 1.26 12.33
CA ALA A 112 26.18 0.29 11.68
C ALA A 112 27.42 0.98 11.12
N ARG A 113 27.27 2.16 10.49
CA ARG A 113 28.38 2.97 9.98
C ARG A 113 29.32 3.45 11.09
N LYS A 114 28.78 3.93 12.22
CA LYS A 114 29.59 4.30 13.39
C LYS A 114 30.43 3.11 13.90
N LYS A 115 29.85 1.92 13.86
CA LYS A 115 30.52 0.66 14.24
C LYS A 115 31.41 0.06 13.15
N ARG A 116 31.52 0.70 11.98
CA ARG A 116 32.26 0.21 10.80
C ARG A 116 31.81 -1.19 10.36
N VAL A 117 30.54 -1.51 10.53
CA VAL A 117 29.91 -2.75 10.05
C VAL A 117 29.11 -2.41 8.79
N ALA A 118 29.25 -3.23 7.75
CA ALA A 118 28.45 -3.10 6.53
C ALA A 118 26.96 -3.33 6.85
N PRO A 119 26.08 -2.32 6.71
CA PRO A 119 24.66 -2.50 6.98
C PRO A 119 24.01 -3.35 5.88
N GLU A 120 23.21 -4.34 6.28
CA GLU A 120 22.26 -5.04 5.40
C GLU A 120 20.83 -4.66 5.78
N VAL A 121 20.00 -4.25 4.80
CA VAL A 121 18.57 -3.98 4.96
C VAL A 121 17.70 -5.01 4.23
N LYS A 122 16.45 -5.11 4.66
CA LYS A 122 15.41 -5.92 4.04
C LYS A 122 14.58 -5.04 3.12
N VAL A 123 14.27 -5.54 1.94
CA VAL A 123 13.42 -4.88 0.96
C VAL A 123 12.08 -5.60 0.91
N LEU A 124 11.01 -4.83 1.09
CA LEU A 124 9.67 -5.21 0.70
C LEU A 124 9.40 -4.57 -0.67
N LEU A 125 9.27 -5.40 -1.70
CA LEU A 125 8.86 -4.95 -3.03
C LEU A 125 7.35 -5.06 -3.15
N PHE A 126 6.70 -4.00 -3.60
CA PHE A 126 5.27 -4.00 -3.92
C PHE A 126 5.08 -3.54 -5.35
N PHE A 127 4.29 -4.29 -6.10
CA PHE A 127 3.87 -3.96 -7.45
C PHE A 127 2.39 -3.60 -7.40
N GLY A 128 2.03 -2.33 -7.63
CA GLY A 128 0.64 -1.86 -7.57
C GLY A 128 0.46 -0.47 -8.19
N THR A 129 -0.73 0.12 -8.09
CA THR A 129 -1.12 1.37 -8.76
C THR A 129 -0.60 2.66 -8.07
N GLY A 130 0.71 2.77 -7.84
CA GLY A 130 1.38 4.02 -7.41
C GLY A 130 1.00 4.54 -6.00
N SER A 131 -0.25 4.94 -5.85
CA SER A 131 -0.92 5.52 -4.68
C SER A 131 -0.94 4.60 -3.44
N GLU A 132 -0.78 3.28 -3.58
CA GLU A 132 -0.85 2.36 -2.44
C GLU A 132 0.33 2.46 -1.49
N LEU A 133 1.43 3.08 -1.94
CA LEU A 133 2.57 3.35 -1.09
C LEU A 133 2.13 4.12 0.16
N ASP A 134 1.28 5.13 0.01
CA ASP A 134 0.84 5.99 1.12
C ASP A 134 -0.32 5.41 1.93
N ARG A 135 -1.02 4.39 1.44
CA ARG A 135 -2.20 3.87 2.12
C ARG A 135 -1.83 3.17 3.44
N HIS A 136 -2.66 3.35 4.49
CA HIS A 136 -2.34 3.10 5.91
C HIS A 136 -1.90 1.68 6.36
N GLY A 137 -1.68 0.70 5.45
CA GLY A 137 -1.23 -0.65 5.77
C GLY A 137 0.28 -0.88 5.64
N LEU A 138 0.84 -0.64 4.44
CA LEU A 138 2.19 -1.11 4.06
C LEU A 138 3.32 -0.28 4.68
N ARG A 139 3.17 1.05 4.69
CA ARG A 139 4.12 1.94 5.38
C ARG A 139 4.14 1.68 6.88
N PHE A 140 2.97 1.56 7.51
CA PHE A 140 2.90 1.29 8.94
C PHE A 140 3.55 -0.07 9.30
N PHE A 141 3.44 -1.07 8.42
CA PHE A 141 4.14 -2.34 8.60
C PHE A 141 5.66 -2.15 8.56
N THR A 142 6.15 -1.41 7.58
CA THR A 142 7.60 -1.20 7.42
C THR A 142 8.18 -0.29 8.51
N GLU A 143 7.43 0.69 9.02
CA GLU A 143 7.81 1.50 10.19
C GLU A 143 8.10 0.65 11.44
N ARG A 144 7.28 -0.39 11.66
CA ARG A 144 7.41 -1.32 12.78
C ARG A 144 8.37 -2.48 12.49
N SER A 145 8.87 -2.58 11.27
CA SER A 145 9.80 -3.63 10.85
C SER A 145 11.23 -3.13 10.86
N PRO A 146 12.07 -3.56 11.81
CA PRO A 146 13.43 -3.06 11.89
C PRO A 146 14.22 -3.43 10.64
N ARG A 147 15.03 -2.47 10.16
CA ARG A 147 15.95 -2.63 9.01
C ARG A 147 15.20 -2.93 7.70
N CYS A 148 13.97 -2.46 7.55
CA CYS A 148 13.17 -2.68 6.36
C CYS A 148 13.05 -1.38 5.55
N VAL A 149 13.14 -1.48 4.23
CA VAL A 149 12.75 -0.45 3.27
C VAL A 149 11.58 -0.97 2.45
N PHE A 150 10.77 -0.05 1.95
CA PHE A 150 9.60 -0.35 1.13
C PHE A 150 9.81 0.25 -0.25
N ILE A 151 9.76 -0.54 -1.32
CA ILE A 151 9.84 -0.05 -2.69
C ILE A 151 8.54 -0.37 -3.40
N ASN A 152 7.89 0.66 -3.94
CA ASN A 152 6.74 0.56 -4.82
C ASN A 152 7.20 0.61 -6.28
N VAL A 153 6.75 -0.36 -7.06
CA VAL A 153 6.91 -0.46 -8.51
C VAL A 153 5.54 -0.26 -9.13
N PRO A 154 5.36 0.73 -10.02
CA PRO A 154 4.04 1.09 -10.51
C PRO A 154 3.50 0.00 -11.46
N GLY A 155 2.22 -0.36 -11.31
CA GLY A 155 1.43 -1.06 -12.31
C GLY A 155 0.84 -0.06 -13.32
N VAL A 156 0.49 -0.53 -14.51
CA VAL A 156 -0.16 0.30 -15.54
C VAL A 156 -1.49 -0.31 -15.93
N GLU A 157 -2.57 0.43 -15.71
CA GLU A 157 -3.94 0.05 -16.07
C GLU A 157 -4.25 0.33 -17.54
N ALA A 158 -5.20 -0.40 -18.12
CA ALA A 158 -5.71 -0.07 -19.45
C ALA A 158 -6.65 1.14 -19.34
N GLY A 159 -6.44 2.16 -20.17
CA GLY A 159 -7.36 3.29 -20.29
C GLY A 159 -7.11 4.48 -19.36
N TYR A 160 -5.98 4.55 -18.65
CA TYR A 160 -5.61 5.73 -17.84
C TYR A 160 -5.31 6.96 -18.72
N ASP A 161 -4.94 6.74 -19.98
CA ASP A 161 -4.96 7.76 -21.03
C ASP A 161 -6.00 7.35 -22.08
N TRP A 162 -7.05 8.14 -22.23
CA TRP A 162 -8.24 7.86 -23.07
C TRP A 162 -7.95 7.70 -24.56
N THR A 163 -6.67 7.65 -24.96
CA THR A 163 -6.28 7.63 -26.37
C THR A 163 -5.40 6.47 -26.79
N GLU A 164 -4.71 5.69 -25.94
CA GLU A 164 -3.91 4.55 -26.42
C GLU A 164 -3.39 3.67 -25.25
N GLY A 165 -3.75 2.38 -25.21
CA GLY A 165 -2.87 1.35 -24.65
C GLY A 165 -3.45 0.37 -23.63
N HIS A 166 -3.18 -0.92 -23.87
CA HIS A 166 -3.45 -2.02 -22.95
C HIS A 166 -2.60 -1.93 -21.67
N THR A 167 -3.02 -2.61 -20.59
CA THR A 167 -2.17 -2.88 -19.42
C THR A 167 -0.82 -3.47 -19.87
N TRP A 168 0.29 -3.06 -19.26
CA TRP A 168 1.61 -3.64 -19.55
C TRP A 168 2.49 -3.79 -18.30
N ALA A 169 3.53 -4.62 -18.40
CA ALA A 169 4.35 -5.02 -17.27
C ALA A 169 5.49 -4.03 -17.00
N VAL A 170 5.54 -3.50 -15.77
CA VAL A 170 6.67 -2.71 -15.27
C VAL A 170 7.48 -3.55 -14.29
N GLY A 171 8.75 -3.77 -14.61
CA GLY A 171 9.63 -4.59 -13.78
C GLY A 171 10.57 -3.78 -12.92
N ILE A 172 11.34 -4.50 -12.10
CA ILE A 172 12.48 -3.96 -11.37
C ILE A 172 13.64 -4.97 -11.41
N SER A 173 14.87 -4.50 -11.31
CA SER A 173 16.07 -5.35 -11.28
C SER A 173 16.86 -5.17 -9.98
N THR A 174 17.72 -6.13 -9.64
CA THR A 174 18.67 -6.01 -8.51
C THR A 174 19.47 -4.72 -8.58
N LYS A 175 19.90 -4.31 -9.80
CA LYS A 175 20.64 -3.07 -10.00
C LYS A 175 19.79 -1.85 -9.66
N ILE A 176 18.55 -1.78 -10.14
CA ILE A 176 17.65 -0.65 -9.85
C ILE A 176 17.37 -0.55 -8.35
N ILE A 177 17.15 -1.68 -7.67
CA ILE A 177 16.98 -1.71 -6.21
C ILE A 177 18.24 -1.18 -5.50
N ALA A 178 19.43 -1.61 -5.93
CA ALA A 178 20.70 -1.13 -5.38
C ALA A 178 20.84 0.40 -5.56
N ASP A 179 20.56 0.91 -6.75
CA ASP A 179 20.66 2.33 -7.07
C ASP A 179 19.69 3.17 -6.21
N GLN A 180 18.46 2.69 -5.98
CA GLN A 180 17.49 3.36 -5.09
C GLN A 180 17.92 3.34 -3.63
N ILE A 181 18.47 2.22 -3.16
CA ILE A 181 19.00 2.10 -1.79
C ILE A 181 20.20 3.02 -1.61
N ASP A 182 21.11 3.08 -2.59
CA ASP A 182 22.25 3.99 -2.58
C ASP A 182 21.80 5.46 -2.59
N GLY A 183 20.75 5.79 -3.36
CA GLY A 183 20.16 7.11 -3.39
C GLY A 183 19.49 7.52 -2.08
N ALA A 184 18.81 6.59 -1.40
CA ALA A 184 18.03 6.87 -0.20
C ALA A 184 18.83 6.75 1.11
N LEU A 185 19.76 5.80 1.20
CA LEU A 185 20.53 5.47 2.41
C LEU A 185 22.03 5.77 2.27
N GLY A 186 22.51 6.11 1.08
CA GLY A 186 23.92 6.28 0.74
C GLY A 186 24.60 4.94 0.41
N LYS A 187 25.74 5.02 -0.29
CA LYS A 187 26.50 3.85 -0.76
C LYS A 187 26.89 2.86 0.34
N GLY A 188 27.11 1.61 -0.07
CA GLY A 188 27.66 0.54 0.77
C GLY A 188 26.64 -0.12 1.69
N VAL A 189 25.35 0.02 1.40
CA VAL A 189 24.26 -0.66 2.10
C VAL A 189 23.87 -1.90 1.30
N ALA A 190 24.15 -3.08 1.84
CA ALA A 190 23.69 -4.33 1.25
C ALA A 190 22.18 -4.49 1.44
N PHE A 191 21.54 -5.31 0.62
CA PHE A 191 20.12 -5.59 0.78
C PHE A 191 19.75 -7.02 0.44
N ILE A 192 18.60 -7.43 0.97
CA ILE A 192 17.89 -8.64 0.54
C ILE A 192 16.44 -8.34 0.24
N VAL A 193 15.90 -8.97 -0.80
CA VAL A 193 14.45 -8.98 -1.00
C VAL A 193 13.83 -10.00 -0.05
N ASP A 194 13.23 -9.51 1.04
CA ASP A 194 12.58 -10.35 2.07
C ASP A 194 11.17 -10.76 1.61
N ARG A 195 10.47 -9.84 0.93
CA ARG A 195 9.07 -9.99 0.52
C ARG A 195 8.78 -9.33 -0.81
N MET A 196 7.89 -9.96 -1.57
CA MET A 196 7.29 -9.39 -2.78
C MET A 196 5.78 -9.42 -2.69
N ILE A 197 5.13 -8.33 -3.06
CA ILE A 197 3.67 -8.21 -3.08
C ILE A 197 3.26 -7.74 -4.46
N ALA A 198 2.20 -8.32 -5.01
CA ALA A 198 1.50 -7.80 -6.17
C ALA A 198 0.07 -7.40 -5.79
N TYR A 199 -0.40 -6.30 -6.34
CA TYR A 199 -1.76 -5.81 -6.21
C TYR A 199 -2.32 -5.34 -7.55
N SER A 200 -3.57 -5.68 -7.85
CA SER A 200 -4.28 -5.26 -9.06
C SER A 200 -3.40 -5.44 -10.30
N THR A 201 -3.20 -4.39 -11.10
CA THR A 201 -2.43 -4.37 -12.35
C THR A 201 -0.93 -4.57 -12.18
N GLY A 202 -0.40 -4.52 -10.95
CA GLY A 202 1.00 -4.83 -10.64
C GLY A 202 1.40 -6.28 -10.89
N TYR A 203 0.43 -7.21 -11.03
CA TYR A 203 0.68 -8.63 -11.22
C TYR A 203 1.57 -8.95 -12.44
N GLN A 204 1.47 -8.18 -13.52
CA GLN A 204 2.26 -8.41 -14.73
C GLN A 204 3.74 -8.11 -14.49
N GLY A 205 4.02 -6.94 -13.92
CA GLY A 205 5.35 -6.49 -13.54
C GLY A 205 6.02 -7.45 -12.57
N TRP A 206 5.28 -7.86 -11.55
CA TRP A 206 5.72 -8.86 -10.57
C TRP A 206 6.07 -10.19 -11.24
N SER A 207 5.18 -10.73 -12.07
CA SER A 207 5.35 -12.04 -12.70
C SER A 207 6.55 -12.07 -13.64
N ASP A 208 6.68 -11.06 -14.50
CA ASP A 208 7.74 -11.06 -15.52
C ASP A 208 9.10 -10.68 -14.93
N THR A 209 9.13 -9.89 -13.84
CA THR A 209 10.36 -9.69 -13.04
C THR A 209 10.92 -11.02 -12.54
N ILE A 210 10.05 -11.88 -12.00
CA ILE A 210 10.42 -13.20 -11.48
C ILE A 210 10.82 -14.14 -12.61
N ARG A 211 10.01 -14.23 -13.66
CA ARG A 211 10.23 -15.18 -14.77
C ARG A 211 11.51 -14.91 -15.55
N ASN A 212 11.92 -13.64 -15.66
CA ASN A 212 13.20 -13.26 -16.25
C ASN A 212 14.38 -13.29 -15.26
N GLY A 213 14.14 -13.53 -13.97
CA GLY A 213 15.21 -13.59 -12.96
C GLY A 213 15.91 -12.25 -12.76
N LEU A 214 15.18 -11.13 -12.87
CA LEU A 214 15.77 -9.78 -12.78
C LEU A 214 16.22 -9.39 -11.37
N VAL A 215 15.72 -10.11 -10.35
CA VAL A 215 15.98 -9.86 -8.94
C VAL A 215 16.55 -11.11 -8.29
N ASP A 216 17.52 -10.96 -7.39
CA ASP A 216 17.95 -12.06 -6.53
C ASP A 216 16.89 -12.36 -5.46
N LEU A 217 16.24 -13.51 -5.62
CA LEU A 217 15.17 -14.01 -4.75
C LEU A 217 15.62 -15.19 -3.88
N SER A 218 16.92 -15.49 -3.82
CA SER A 218 17.47 -16.62 -3.07
C SER A 218 17.17 -16.55 -1.55
N ARG A 219 16.93 -15.35 -1.02
CA ARG A 219 16.58 -15.11 0.40
C ARG A 219 15.14 -14.65 0.61
N LEU A 220 14.30 -14.71 -0.42
CA LEU A 220 12.88 -14.39 -0.35
C LEU A 220 12.18 -15.34 0.64
N ARG A 221 11.38 -14.81 1.57
CA ARG A 221 10.59 -15.64 2.50
C ARG A 221 9.09 -15.53 2.31
N GLY A 222 8.60 -14.59 1.50
CA GLY A 222 7.18 -14.45 1.24
C GLY A 222 6.87 -13.73 -0.07
N ALA A 223 5.87 -14.24 -0.79
CA ALA A 223 5.34 -13.70 -2.02
C ALA A 223 3.81 -13.69 -1.95
N PHE A 224 3.18 -12.53 -2.06
CA PHE A 224 1.76 -12.37 -1.82
C PHE A 224 1.11 -11.65 -2.99
N MET A 225 -0.08 -12.08 -3.39
CA MET A 225 -0.82 -11.42 -4.47
C MET A 225 -2.22 -11.11 -4.00
N PHE A 226 -2.68 -9.89 -4.25
CA PHE A 226 -3.98 -9.37 -3.85
C PHE A 226 -4.70 -8.86 -5.11
N ASP A 227 -5.88 -9.36 -5.41
CA ASP A 227 -6.60 -9.01 -6.65
C ASP A 227 -5.73 -9.12 -7.92
N CYS A 228 -5.14 -10.29 -8.16
CA CYS A 228 -4.16 -10.48 -9.23
C CYS A 228 -4.41 -11.73 -10.08
N LEU A 229 -5.62 -12.32 -10.00
CA LEU A 229 -5.93 -13.58 -10.68
C LEU A 229 -6.33 -13.36 -12.15
N TYR A 230 -5.44 -12.70 -12.88
CA TYR A 230 -5.50 -12.52 -14.32
C TYR A 230 -4.48 -13.48 -15.00
N PRO A 231 -4.53 -13.66 -16.33
CA PRO A 231 -4.30 -14.95 -17.03
C PRO A 231 -3.36 -15.95 -16.35
N GLU A 232 -3.93 -17.10 -16.01
CA GLU A 232 -3.38 -18.17 -15.15
C GLU A 232 -1.94 -18.60 -15.49
N ALA A 233 -1.58 -18.67 -16.78
CA ALA A 233 -0.28 -19.21 -17.22
C ALA A 233 0.93 -18.37 -16.77
N ARG A 234 0.83 -17.04 -16.85
CA ARG A 234 1.96 -16.14 -16.50
C ARG A 234 2.28 -16.23 -15.00
N VAL A 235 1.23 -16.12 -14.17
CA VAL A 235 1.35 -16.19 -12.71
C VAL A 235 1.83 -17.58 -12.28
N LYS A 236 1.33 -18.65 -12.90
CA LYS A 236 1.77 -20.03 -12.65
C LYS A 236 3.26 -20.23 -12.89
N GLU A 237 3.79 -19.75 -14.01
CA GLU A 237 5.23 -19.83 -14.30
C GLU A 237 6.07 -19.03 -13.31
N ALA A 238 5.62 -17.84 -12.90
CA ALA A 238 6.29 -17.05 -11.88
C ALA A 238 6.34 -17.80 -10.53
N ILE A 239 5.23 -18.39 -10.09
CA ILE A 239 5.16 -19.22 -8.88
C ILE A 239 6.11 -20.42 -8.98
N ALA A 240 6.11 -21.14 -10.10
CA ALA A 240 7.01 -22.26 -10.31
C ALA A 240 8.49 -21.84 -10.21
N ARG A 241 8.84 -20.68 -10.80
CA ARG A 241 10.19 -20.10 -10.69
C ARG A 241 10.52 -19.71 -9.25
N LEU A 242 9.59 -19.08 -8.51
CA LEU A 242 9.79 -18.75 -7.09
C LEU A 242 10.13 -19.99 -6.27
N ARG A 243 9.38 -21.09 -6.47
CA ARG A 243 9.65 -22.36 -5.78
C ARG A 243 11.03 -22.88 -6.07
N GLN A 244 11.43 -22.86 -7.34
CA GLN A 244 12.75 -23.28 -7.77
C GLN A 244 13.86 -22.47 -7.10
N VAL A 245 13.80 -21.13 -7.17
CA VAL A 245 14.88 -20.26 -6.67
C VAL A 245 14.92 -20.16 -5.15
N THR A 246 13.79 -20.36 -4.48
CA THR A 246 13.71 -20.35 -3.01
C THR A 246 13.85 -21.73 -2.40
N SER A 247 13.88 -22.79 -3.20
CA SER A 247 13.80 -24.18 -2.75
C SER A 247 12.59 -24.41 -1.84
N ASP A 248 11.42 -23.92 -2.28
CA ASP A 248 10.13 -23.95 -1.56
C ASP A 248 10.11 -23.28 -0.17
N ARG A 249 11.14 -22.52 0.20
CA ARG A 249 11.20 -21.82 1.49
C ARG A 249 10.28 -20.60 1.56
N ALA A 250 9.97 -19.97 0.43
CA ALA A 250 9.09 -18.80 0.42
C ALA A 250 7.63 -19.20 0.62
N ARG A 251 6.95 -18.50 1.52
CA ARG A 251 5.50 -18.58 1.71
C ARG A 251 4.81 -17.90 0.54
N ILE A 252 3.80 -18.53 -0.05
CA ILE A 252 3.06 -17.97 -1.17
C ILE A 252 1.57 -17.99 -0.80
N ALA A 253 0.92 -16.83 -0.91
CA ALA A 253 -0.53 -16.71 -0.75
C ALA A 253 -1.15 -15.84 -1.83
N LEU A 254 -2.37 -16.19 -2.18
CA LEU A 254 -3.21 -15.46 -3.13
C LEU A 254 -4.47 -15.04 -2.39
N TYR A 255 -4.82 -13.76 -2.51
CA TYR A 255 -6.07 -13.19 -2.03
C TYR A 255 -6.82 -12.68 -3.25
N ALA A 256 -7.87 -13.38 -3.59
CA ALA A 256 -8.62 -13.11 -4.79
C ALA A 256 -9.87 -12.31 -4.46
N ALA A 257 -10.01 -11.19 -5.15
CA ALA A 257 -11.10 -10.26 -5.03
C ALA A 257 -12.05 -10.41 -6.22
N SER A 258 -13.34 -10.20 -6.00
CA SER A 258 -14.30 -10.14 -7.10
C SER A 258 -15.54 -9.35 -6.75
N TYR A 259 -16.06 -8.63 -7.74
CA TYR A 259 -17.25 -7.78 -7.59
C TYR A 259 -18.52 -8.62 -7.32
N ALA A 260 -18.71 -9.72 -8.05
CA ALA A 260 -19.88 -10.60 -7.93
C ALA A 260 -19.68 -11.84 -7.04
N GLY A 261 -18.45 -12.12 -6.60
CA GLY A 261 -18.04 -13.50 -6.33
C GLY A 261 -17.65 -14.19 -7.64
N ILE A 262 -16.50 -14.84 -7.74
CA ILE A 262 -16.16 -15.57 -8.97
C ILE A 262 -17.01 -16.86 -9.03
N ASN A 263 -17.60 -17.12 -10.20
CA ASN A 263 -18.06 -18.45 -10.57
C ASN A 263 -16.88 -19.43 -10.46
N LYS A 264 -17.03 -20.53 -9.71
CA LYS A 264 -15.99 -21.55 -9.39
C LYS A 264 -15.21 -22.19 -10.58
N GLY A 265 -15.25 -21.67 -11.81
CA GLY A 265 -14.62 -22.20 -13.01
C GLY A 265 -13.45 -21.41 -13.63
N THR A 266 -13.24 -20.13 -13.31
CA THR A 266 -12.16 -19.31 -13.88
C THR A 266 -10.99 -19.21 -12.89
N ALA A 267 -9.87 -19.85 -13.22
CA ALA A 267 -8.63 -19.96 -12.42
C ALA A 267 -8.84 -20.48 -10.98
N THR A 268 -8.62 -21.79 -10.79
CA THR A 268 -8.55 -22.39 -9.46
C THR A 268 -7.11 -22.34 -8.93
N PRO A 269 -6.86 -21.85 -7.71
CA PRO A 269 -5.53 -21.68 -7.14
C PRO A 269 -4.74 -22.98 -7.01
N GLU A 270 -5.45 -24.11 -6.93
CA GLU A 270 -4.91 -25.46 -6.99
C GLU A 270 -4.14 -25.67 -8.31
N LYS A 271 -4.61 -25.08 -9.43
CA LYS A 271 -3.92 -25.16 -10.73
C LYS A 271 -2.69 -24.25 -10.82
N LEU A 272 -2.63 -23.21 -10.00
CA LEU A 272 -1.45 -22.36 -9.81
C LEU A 272 -0.41 -23.03 -8.90
N GLY A 273 -0.77 -24.15 -8.28
CA GLY A 273 0.07 -24.91 -7.38
C GLY A 273 0.23 -24.24 -6.02
N VAL A 274 -0.45 -23.14 -5.69
CA VAL A 274 -0.25 -22.43 -4.42
C VAL A 274 -0.84 -23.23 -3.26
N LYS A 275 -0.09 -23.34 -2.16
CA LYS A 275 -0.52 -24.11 -0.97
C LYS A 275 -1.71 -23.47 -0.25
N HIS A 276 -1.83 -22.15 -0.37
CA HIS A 276 -2.84 -21.37 0.34
C HIS A 276 -3.45 -20.29 -0.56
N THR A 277 -4.77 -20.20 -0.56
CA THR A 277 -5.50 -19.16 -1.26
C THR A 277 -6.79 -18.84 -0.55
N GLU A 278 -7.05 -17.55 -0.38
CA GLU A 278 -8.27 -17.02 0.18
C GLU A 278 -9.06 -16.25 -0.86
N TRP A 279 -10.38 -16.39 -0.77
CA TRP A 279 -11.33 -15.76 -1.68
C TRP A 279 -12.17 -14.76 -0.91
N ILE A 280 -12.02 -13.49 -1.24
CA ILE A 280 -12.71 -12.39 -0.54
C ILE A 280 -13.76 -11.80 -1.47
N LYS A 281 -15.01 -11.78 -1.00
CA LYS A 281 -16.12 -11.13 -1.70
C LYS A 281 -16.20 -9.68 -1.25
N LEU A 282 -15.79 -8.73 -2.08
CA LEU A 282 -15.57 -7.35 -1.62
C LEU A 282 -16.84 -6.48 -1.59
N VAL A 283 -17.68 -6.58 -2.62
CA VAL A 283 -18.81 -5.64 -2.81
C VAL A 283 -19.92 -5.81 -1.78
N TYR A 284 -19.93 -6.93 -1.05
CA TYR A 284 -20.95 -7.26 -0.07
C TYR A 284 -20.37 -7.81 1.24
N GLN A 285 -19.20 -7.34 1.66
CA GLN A 285 -18.71 -7.57 3.02
C GLN A 285 -18.84 -6.29 3.87
N PRO A 286 -20.02 -6.05 4.47
CA PRO A 286 -20.25 -4.92 5.39
C PRO A 286 -19.22 -4.83 6.51
N SER A 287 -18.76 -5.99 6.97
CA SER A 287 -17.72 -6.13 7.99
C SER A 287 -16.41 -5.50 7.55
N PHE A 288 -15.94 -5.86 6.36
CA PHE A 288 -14.69 -5.35 5.81
C PHE A 288 -14.77 -3.86 5.51
N GLN A 289 -15.86 -3.41 4.86
CA GLN A 289 -16.10 -1.99 4.58
C GLN A 289 -16.12 -1.14 5.86
N ALA A 290 -16.88 -1.55 6.88
CA ALA A 290 -16.95 -0.83 8.14
C ALA A 290 -15.58 -0.76 8.82
N LEU A 291 -14.84 -1.88 8.85
CA LEU A 291 -13.51 -1.92 9.46
C LEU A 291 -12.54 -0.96 8.77
N THR A 292 -12.38 -1.07 7.44
CA THR A 292 -11.35 -0.34 6.71
C THR A 292 -11.61 1.16 6.66
N HIS A 293 -12.87 1.54 6.45
CA HIS A 293 -13.25 2.96 6.39
C HIS A 293 -13.20 3.62 7.77
N LEU A 294 -13.51 2.87 8.83
CA LEU A 294 -13.41 3.39 10.20
C LEU A 294 -11.93 3.60 10.58
N ARG A 295 -11.02 2.75 10.09
CA ARG A 295 -9.58 2.98 10.23
C ARG A 295 -9.09 4.22 9.49
N VAL A 296 -9.63 4.53 8.31
CA VAL A 296 -9.31 5.77 7.59
C VAL A 296 -9.74 6.97 8.42
N LEU A 297 -11.00 7.00 8.87
CA LEU A 297 -11.49 8.08 9.73
C LEU A 297 -10.65 8.22 11.01
N ALA A 298 -10.37 7.10 11.69
CA ALA A 298 -9.55 7.10 12.91
C ALA A 298 -8.14 7.63 12.65
N ALA A 299 -7.55 7.34 11.49
CA ALA A 299 -6.26 7.87 11.11
C ALA A 299 -6.31 9.37 10.83
N GLY A 300 -7.33 9.85 10.10
CA GLY A 300 -7.50 11.29 9.86
C GLY A 300 -7.68 12.09 11.15
N LEU A 301 -8.43 11.55 12.12
CA LEU A 301 -8.60 12.15 13.45
C LEU A 301 -7.30 12.10 14.28
N HIS A 302 -6.57 10.98 14.24
CA HIS A 302 -5.29 10.85 14.93
C HIS A 302 -4.22 11.81 14.39
N ASP A 303 -4.22 11.99 13.06
CA ASP A 303 -3.25 12.85 12.37
C ASP A 303 -3.70 14.32 12.33
N HIS A 304 -4.81 14.68 12.97
CA HIS A 304 -5.40 16.02 12.97
C HIS A 304 -5.70 16.59 11.58
N THR A 305 -5.91 15.71 10.59
CA THR A 305 -6.40 16.12 9.26
C THR A 305 -7.92 16.25 9.23
N ILE A 306 -8.61 15.62 10.17
CA ILE A 306 -10.02 15.83 10.48
C ILE A 306 -10.12 16.20 11.95
N GLU A 307 -10.91 17.22 12.26
CA GLU A 307 -11.24 17.57 13.64
C GLU A 307 -12.65 17.10 14.03
N TRP A 308 -12.85 16.72 15.30
CA TRP A 308 -14.16 16.30 15.80
C TRP A 308 -15.25 17.37 15.62
N SER A 309 -14.87 18.65 15.64
CA SER A 309 -15.75 19.79 15.40
C SER A 309 -16.29 19.88 13.97
N GLU A 310 -15.67 19.17 13.02
CA GLU A 310 -16.14 19.11 11.63
C GLU A 310 -17.15 17.97 11.38
N ILE A 311 -17.35 17.10 12.36
CA ILE A 311 -18.30 15.99 12.32
C ILE A 311 -19.61 16.43 12.98
N ASN A 312 -20.77 15.94 12.48
CA ASN A 312 -22.07 16.21 13.10
C ASN A 312 -22.01 15.83 14.60
N PRO A 313 -22.27 16.77 15.54
CA PRO A 313 -22.17 16.52 16.97
C PRO A 313 -22.96 15.30 17.45
N GLU A 314 -24.11 15.01 16.84
CA GLU A 314 -24.95 13.85 17.16
C GLU A 314 -24.27 12.50 16.84
N ASP A 315 -23.35 12.50 15.87
CA ASP A 315 -22.66 11.30 15.42
C ASP A 315 -21.39 11.02 16.23
N VAL A 316 -20.82 12.05 16.86
CA VAL A 316 -19.51 12.00 17.55
C VAL A 316 -19.45 10.88 18.61
N PRO A 317 -20.40 10.75 19.56
CA PRO A 317 -20.31 9.71 20.59
C PRO A 317 -20.28 8.28 20.03
N SER A 318 -21.08 8.05 18.98
CA SER A 318 -21.16 6.74 18.31
C SER A 318 -19.90 6.45 17.48
N LEU A 319 -19.32 7.45 16.84
CA LEU A 319 -18.06 7.31 16.10
C LEU A 319 -16.88 7.08 17.03
N GLN A 320 -16.77 7.81 18.15
CA GLN A 320 -15.76 7.56 19.18
C GLN A 320 -15.87 6.13 19.72
N SER A 321 -17.09 5.69 20.03
CA SER A 321 -17.35 4.32 20.48
C SER A 321 -16.98 3.29 19.42
N ALA A 322 -17.32 3.53 18.15
CA ALA A 322 -16.94 2.63 17.06
C ALA A 322 -15.42 2.54 16.91
N ILE A 323 -14.71 3.67 16.88
CA ILE A 323 -13.24 3.72 16.76
C ILE A 323 -12.57 2.96 17.91
N ALA A 324 -13.08 3.08 19.14
CA ALA A 324 -12.55 2.37 20.29
C ALA A 324 -12.66 0.83 20.17
N THR A 325 -13.56 0.32 19.32
CA THR A 325 -13.70 -1.13 19.06
C THR A 325 -12.78 -1.65 17.97
N LEU A 326 -12.04 -0.78 17.27
CA LEU A 326 -11.19 -1.20 16.16
C LEU A 326 -10.13 -2.20 16.66
N PRO A 327 -9.99 -3.37 16.03
CA PRO A 327 -8.90 -4.27 16.35
C PRO A 327 -7.56 -3.61 16.02
N ALA A 328 -6.52 -3.95 16.77
CA ALA A 328 -5.18 -3.47 16.48
C ALA A 328 -4.75 -3.86 15.05
N ARG A 329 -3.92 -3.03 14.39
CA ARG A 329 -3.35 -3.42 13.10
C ARG A 329 -2.49 -4.67 13.27
N GLY A 330 -2.64 -5.60 12.34
CA GLY A 330 -1.99 -6.91 12.38
C GLY A 330 -2.62 -7.94 13.30
N THR A 331 -3.79 -7.68 13.87
CA THR A 331 -4.63 -8.70 14.52
C THR A 331 -5.85 -9.07 13.69
N VAL A 332 -6.07 -8.42 12.55
CA VAL A 332 -7.11 -8.82 11.60
C VAL A 332 -6.54 -9.90 10.70
N ILE A 333 -7.19 -11.06 10.67
CA ILE A 333 -6.83 -12.21 9.83
C ILE A 333 -7.98 -12.54 8.88
N SER A 334 -7.68 -13.14 7.74
CA SER A 334 -8.70 -13.60 6.80
C SER A 334 -9.49 -14.76 7.41
N THR A 335 -8.80 -15.86 7.75
CA THR A 335 -9.33 -17.01 8.49
C THR A 335 -8.27 -17.59 9.42
N PRO A 336 -8.65 -18.27 10.52
CA PRO A 336 -7.69 -19.02 11.33
C PRO A 336 -6.90 -20.07 10.53
N GLU A 337 -7.55 -20.72 9.58
CA GLU A 337 -6.97 -21.73 8.69
C GLU A 337 -5.93 -21.11 7.75
N ALA A 338 -6.22 -19.92 7.19
CA ALA A 338 -5.30 -19.16 6.37
C ALA A 338 -4.04 -18.80 7.14
N PHE A 339 -4.22 -18.24 8.33
CA PHE A 339 -3.12 -17.90 9.20
C PHE A 339 -2.27 -19.12 9.56
N GLN A 340 -2.91 -20.24 9.93
CA GLN A 340 -2.21 -21.49 10.22
C GLN A 340 -1.43 -22.01 9.00
N ALA A 341 -2.01 -21.96 7.81
CA ALA A 341 -1.35 -22.40 6.58
C ALA A 341 -0.16 -21.51 6.20
N LEU A 342 -0.28 -20.20 6.41
CA LEU A 342 0.77 -19.22 6.13
C LEU A 342 1.91 -19.27 7.14
N HIS A 343 1.60 -19.38 8.42
CA HIS A 343 2.59 -19.23 9.49
C HIS A 343 3.06 -20.55 10.08
N GLY A 344 2.35 -21.66 9.83
CA GLY A 344 2.58 -22.95 10.45
C GLY A 344 2.15 -23.00 11.92
N ILE A 345 1.55 -21.92 12.44
CA ILE A 345 1.08 -21.80 13.82
C ILE A 345 -0.28 -21.11 13.86
N GLY A 346 -1.00 -21.30 14.96
CA GLY A 346 -2.32 -20.70 15.14
C GLY A 346 -2.25 -19.17 15.23
N PRO A 347 -3.39 -18.48 14.99
CA PRO A 347 -3.47 -17.04 15.14
C PRO A 347 -3.00 -16.56 16.52
N PRO A 348 -2.33 -15.39 16.60
CA PRO A 348 -1.93 -14.82 17.88
C PRO A 348 -3.16 -14.49 18.73
N LYS A 349 -2.97 -14.45 20.06
CA LYS A 349 -4.03 -14.05 20.99
C LYS A 349 -4.57 -12.66 20.60
N GLY A 350 -5.89 -12.54 20.48
CA GLY A 350 -6.56 -11.30 20.06
C GLY A 350 -6.68 -11.14 18.54
N ALA A 351 -6.24 -12.12 17.75
CA ALA A 351 -6.58 -12.17 16.34
C ALA A 351 -8.10 -12.31 16.15
N VAL A 352 -8.63 -11.64 15.14
CA VAL A 352 -10.07 -11.59 14.85
C VAL A 352 -10.30 -11.50 13.35
N THR A 353 -11.34 -12.17 12.84
CA THR A 353 -11.78 -11.95 11.47
C THR A 353 -12.61 -10.67 11.37
N ALA A 354 -12.67 -10.05 10.19
CA ALA A 354 -13.52 -8.87 10.00
C ALA A 354 -14.98 -9.14 10.37
N GLU A 355 -15.49 -10.34 10.06
CA GLU A 355 -16.84 -10.77 10.40
C GLU A 355 -17.06 -10.95 11.90
N ALA A 356 -16.14 -11.60 12.61
CA ALA A 356 -16.25 -11.77 14.06
C ALA A 356 -16.23 -10.43 14.79
N TRP A 357 -15.36 -9.49 14.37
CA TRP A 357 -15.35 -8.12 14.88
C TRP A 357 -16.68 -7.42 14.61
N PHE A 358 -17.19 -7.50 13.38
CA PHE A 358 -18.44 -6.84 13.00
C PHE A 358 -19.63 -7.37 13.81
N ASN A 359 -19.74 -8.69 13.98
CA ASN A 359 -20.83 -9.30 14.75
C ASN A 359 -20.76 -8.93 16.24
N GLY A 360 -19.55 -8.86 16.81
CA GLY A 360 -19.35 -8.38 18.19
C GLY A 360 -19.70 -6.90 18.39
N ASN A 361 -19.69 -6.11 17.32
CA ASN A 361 -19.88 -4.65 17.35
C ASN A 361 -21.04 -4.19 16.46
N GLN A 362 -22.03 -5.06 16.22
CA GLN A 362 -23.00 -4.91 15.13
C GLN A 362 -23.72 -3.57 15.13
N LYS A 363 -24.14 -3.06 16.31
CA LYS A 363 -24.83 -1.76 16.42
C LYS A 363 -23.96 -0.61 15.92
N LEU A 364 -22.72 -0.53 16.40
CA LEU A 364 -21.77 0.54 16.05
C LEU A 364 -21.29 0.43 14.60
N ALA A 365 -20.99 -0.79 14.15
CA ALA A 365 -20.55 -1.03 12.78
C ALA A 365 -21.68 -0.76 11.76
N THR A 366 -22.92 -1.10 12.10
CA THR A 366 -24.10 -0.78 11.27
C THR A 366 -24.38 0.72 11.25
N PHE A 367 -24.28 1.39 12.40
CA PHE A 367 -24.38 2.85 12.47
C PHE A 367 -23.35 3.51 11.55
N PHE A 368 -22.08 3.16 11.68
CA PHE A 368 -21.00 3.72 10.87
C PHE A 368 -21.21 3.45 9.39
N ARG A 369 -21.58 2.22 9.00
CA ARG A 369 -21.92 1.90 7.61
C ARG A 369 -23.08 2.75 7.07
N GLY A 370 -24.08 3.04 7.89
CA GLY A 370 -25.17 3.96 7.53
C GLY A 370 -24.70 5.41 7.29
N LYS A 371 -23.51 5.78 7.79
CA LYS A 371 -22.84 7.05 7.52
C LYS A 371 -21.92 7.02 6.31
N LEU A 372 -21.62 5.84 5.76
CA LEU A 372 -20.87 5.68 4.51
C LEU A 372 -21.79 5.59 3.30
N TRP A 373 -22.99 5.02 3.46
CA TRP A 373 -23.89 4.74 2.35
C TRP A 373 -25.23 5.47 2.43
N LYS A 374 -25.69 6.04 1.31
CA LYS A 374 -27.08 6.49 1.12
C LYS A 374 -27.61 6.03 -0.23
N LYS A 375 -28.82 5.45 -0.23
CA LYS A 375 -29.54 5.04 -1.47
C LYS A 375 -29.89 6.22 -2.39
N SER A 376 -29.80 7.46 -1.91
CA SER A 376 -30.24 8.67 -2.61
C SER A 376 -29.27 9.17 -3.69
N GLY A 377 -28.22 8.41 -4.04
CA GLY A 377 -27.21 8.82 -5.03
C GLY A 377 -26.34 10.01 -4.62
N LYS A 378 -26.44 10.49 -3.37
CA LYS A 378 -25.59 11.53 -2.79
C LYS A 378 -24.71 10.93 -1.71
N TYR A 379 -23.42 11.25 -1.74
CA TYR A 379 -22.49 10.84 -0.70
C TYR A 379 -22.86 11.44 0.66
N PRO A 380 -22.81 10.66 1.74
CA PRO A 380 -23.00 11.18 3.08
C PRO A 380 -21.95 12.24 3.46
N ALA A 381 -22.28 13.09 4.45
CA ALA A 381 -21.40 14.16 4.90
C ALA A 381 -20.03 13.66 5.38
N LEU A 382 -19.99 12.50 6.04
CA LEU A 382 -18.74 11.91 6.52
C LEU A 382 -17.80 11.49 5.36
N VAL A 383 -18.35 10.96 4.27
CA VAL A 383 -17.58 10.62 3.07
C VAL A 383 -17.03 11.89 2.41
N GLN A 384 -17.86 12.92 2.27
CA GLN A 384 -17.43 14.20 1.72
C GLN A 384 -16.34 14.86 2.57
N LEU A 385 -16.42 14.72 3.91
CA LEU A 385 -15.40 15.21 4.83
C LEU A 385 -14.07 14.49 4.64
N ILE A 386 -14.09 13.16 4.53
CA ILE A 386 -12.90 12.34 4.26
C ILE A 386 -12.25 12.75 2.93
N TRP A 387 -13.05 12.96 1.87
CA TRP A 387 -12.52 13.43 0.59
C TRP A 387 -11.98 14.85 0.64
N LYS A 388 -12.70 15.79 1.28
CA LYS A 388 -12.29 17.18 1.44
C LYS A 388 -10.89 17.27 2.04
N HIS A 389 -10.62 16.41 3.02
CA HIS A 389 -9.34 16.34 3.73
C HIS A 389 -8.34 15.35 3.14
N GLN A 390 -8.69 14.70 2.02
CA GLN A 390 -7.86 13.73 1.33
C GLN A 390 -7.23 12.71 2.29
N VAL A 391 -8.03 12.20 3.24
CA VAL A 391 -7.48 11.32 4.27
C VAL A 391 -6.82 10.13 3.60
N VAL A 392 -5.56 9.92 3.97
CA VAL A 392 -4.72 8.86 3.44
C VAL A 392 -5.46 7.52 3.46
N GLY A 393 -5.25 6.71 2.44
CA GLY A 393 -5.93 5.43 2.30
C GLY A 393 -7.24 5.51 1.54
N TRP A 394 -7.95 6.64 1.54
CA TRP A 394 -9.21 6.77 0.81
C TRP A 394 -8.99 6.95 -0.70
N ASP A 395 -9.81 6.28 -1.52
CA ASP A 395 -9.80 6.47 -2.96
C ASP A 395 -10.47 7.80 -3.33
N GLY A 396 -9.64 8.75 -3.77
CA GLY A 396 -10.08 10.11 -4.11
C GLY A 396 -10.88 10.20 -5.40
N TYR A 397 -11.49 9.11 -5.90
CA TYR A 397 -12.14 9.09 -7.22
C TYR A 397 -13.44 9.91 -7.23
N TYR A 398 -13.28 11.23 -7.34
CA TYR A 398 -14.32 12.22 -7.63
C TYR A 398 -14.72 12.10 -9.11
N SER A 399 -15.25 10.96 -9.54
CA SER A 399 -15.95 10.95 -10.83
C SER A 399 -17.20 11.81 -10.68
N VAL A 400 -17.58 12.53 -11.73
CA VAL A 400 -18.65 13.56 -11.67
C VAL A 400 -20.05 12.92 -11.48
N ASN A 401 -20.13 11.58 -11.43
CA ASN A 401 -21.37 10.86 -11.23
C ASN A 401 -21.12 9.41 -10.77
N PRO A 402 -20.49 9.16 -9.61
CA PRO A 402 -20.19 7.80 -9.22
C PRO A 402 -21.46 7.25 -8.58
N ALA A 403 -21.97 6.16 -9.14
CA ALA A 403 -23.05 5.45 -8.50
C ALA A 403 -22.56 4.96 -7.10
N PRO A 404 -23.49 4.67 -6.17
CA PRO A 404 -23.12 4.24 -4.82
C PRO A 404 -22.12 3.07 -4.80
N ASP A 405 -22.14 2.22 -5.82
CA ASP A 405 -21.19 1.12 -6.05
C ASP A 405 -19.70 1.52 -6.05
N ASN A 406 -19.34 2.77 -6.34
CA ASN A 406 -17.93 3.18 -6.30
C ASN A 406 -17.33 3.19 -4.89
N LEU A 407 -18.13 3.34 -3.83
CA LEU A 407 -17.63 3.11 -2.45
C LEU A 407 -17.23 1.65 -2.21
N ALA A 408 -17.79 0.72 -2.99
CA ALA A 408 -17.39 -0.68 -2.93
C ALA A 408 -15.99 -0.89 -3.53
N GLU A 409 -15.56 -0.08 -4.50
CA GLU A 409 -14.19 -0.10 -5.03
C GLU A 409 -13.17 0.45 -4.02
N GLY A 410 -13.51 1.47 -3.23
CA GLY A 410 -12.64 1.88 -2.11
C GLY A 410 -12.34 0.72 -1.15
N SER A 411 -13.33 -0.17 -0.89
CA SER A 411 -13.10 -1.37 -0.06
C SER A 411 -12.21 -2.44 -0.69
N HIS A 412 -12.23 -2.55 -2.01
CA HIS A 412 -11.31 -3.39 -2.77
C HIS A 412 -9.85 -2.99 -2.53
N ASP A 413 -9.64 -1.68 -2.57
CA ASP A 413 -8.38 -0.99 -2.38
C ASP A 413 -7.74 -1.12 -0.99
N PHE A 414 -8.55 -1.47 0.01
CA PHE A 414 -8.08 -1.75 1.37
C PHE A 414 -7.72 -3.21 1.63
N MET A 415 -8.03 -4.13 0.71
CA MET A 415 -7.77 -5.57 0.89
C MET A 415 -6.28 -5.85 1.11
N ALA A 416 -5.43 -5.31 0.24
CA ALA A 416 -3.98 -5.42 0.40
C ALA A 416 -3.55 -4.82 1.74
N LEU A 417 -4.15 -3.72 2.20
CA LEU A 417 -3.71 -3.06 3.45
C LEU A 417 -4.01 -3.85 4.71
N GLU A 418 -5.16 -4.52 4.80
CA GLU A 418 -5.52 -5.26 6.00
C GLU A 418 -4.84 -6.64 6.03
N TYR A 419 -4.92 -7.40 4.93
CA TYR A 419 -4.38 -8.76 4.90
C TYR A 419 -2.89 -8.82 4.58
N THR A 420 -2.25 -7.72 4.14
CA THR A 420 -0.79 -7.70 4.11
C THR A 420 -0.22 -7.94 5.51
N TRP A 421 -0.85 -7.47 6.57
CA TRP A 421 -0.33 -7.72 7.92
C TRP A 421 -0.31 -9.20 8.28
N GLU A 422 -1.35 -9.94 7.92
CA GLU A 422 -1.39 -11.40 8.05
C GLU A 422 -0.17 -11.99 7.33
N CYS A 423 0.01 -11.69 6.05
CA CYS A 423 1.14 -12.16 5.25
C CYS A 423 2.54 -11.75 5.78
N MET A 424 2.61 -10.60 6.44
CA MET A 424 3.86 -9.96 6.83
C MET A 424 4.26 -10.20 8.28
N ASN A 425 3.31 -10.61 9.13
CA ASN A 425 3.54 -10.87 10.53
C ASN A 425 4.62 -11.95 10.71
N ARG A 426 5.62 -11.60 11.51
CA ARG A 426 6.62 -12.53 11.99
C ARG A 426 6.10 -13.07 13.31
N THR A 427 5.67 -14.32 13.27
CA THR A 427 5.67 -15.12 14.47
C THR A 427 7.07 -15.63 14.73
#